data_AF-A0A368GES3-F1
#
_entry.id   AF-A0A368GES3-F1
#
_cell.length_a   1.000
_cell.length_b   1.000
_cell.length_c   1.000
_cell.angle_alpha   90.00
_cell.angle_beta   90.00
_cell.angle_gamma   90.00
#
_symmetry.space_group_name_H-M   'P 1'
#
loop_
_entity.id
_entity.type
_entity.pdbx_description
1 polymer ?
#
loop_
_entity_poly.entity_id
_entity_poly.type
_entity_poly.pdbx_seq_one_letter_code
_entity_poly.pdbx_strand_id
1 'polypeptide(L)'
;LTILRIRRIFHGRFQIRCATARCLAQLGFTQTSSVCFDALSDIMMLYLKKFSSCVQYYVEQRGRTTPCLTDVKRALDYMRVSRHELYEYMRQVRPMEPVLPVLPFLIILL
;
A
#
# COMPACT_ATOMS: atom_id res chain seq x y z
N LEU A 1 -19.21 14.73 8.44
CA LEU A 1 -18.47 13.44 8.45
C LEU A 1 -18.20 12.83 7.06
N THR A 2 -19.08 13.02 6.07
CA THR A 2 -18.97 12.40 4.73
C THR A 2 -17.79 12.92 3.90
N ILE A 3 -17.52 14.23 3.91
CA ILE A 3 -16.43 14.87 3.14
C ILE A 3 -15.04 14.39 3.61
N LEU A 4 -14.83 14.24 4.92
CA LEU A 4 -13.57 13.72 5.47
C LEU A 4 -13.35 12.24 5.09
N ARG A 5 -14.43 11.45 5.03
CA ARG A 5 -14.37 10.04 4.62
C ARG A 5 -14.04 9.91 3.13
N ILE A 6 -14.63 10.77 2.28
CA ILE A 6 -14.31 10.85 0.85
C ILE A 6 -12.86 11.29 0.64
N ARG A 7 -12.39 12.32 1.34
CA ARG A 7 -10.99 12.76 1.28
C ARG A 7 -10.01 11.67 1.69
N ARG A 8 -10.30 10.91 2.76
CA ARG A 8 -9.45 9.79 3.21
C ARG A 8 -9.39 8.67 2.16
N ILE A 9 -10.51 8.35 1.50
CA ILE A 9 -10.57 7.35 0.43
C ILE A 9 -9.78 7.82 -0.80
N PHE A 10 -9.95 9.09 -1.21
CA PHE A 10 -9.24 9.67 -2.34
C PHE A 10 -7.73 9.70 -2.10
N HIS A 11 -7.31 10.08 -0.89
CA HIS A 11 -5.90 10.09 -0.50
C HIS A 11 -5.27 8.69 -0.54
N GLY A 12 -5.97 7.66 -0.07
CA GLY A 12 -5.48 6.28 -0.13
C GLY A 12 -5.33 5.76 -1.57
N ARG A 13 -6.29 6.07 -2.46
CA ARG A 13 -6.21 5.74 -3.89
C ARG A 13 -5.01 6.39 -4.56
N PHE A 14 -4.81 7.68 -4.33
CA PHE A 14 -3.71 8.43 -4.89
C PHE A 14 -2.35 7.88 -4.43
N GLN A 15 -2.19 7.62 -3.12
CA GLN A 15 -0.96 7.06 -2.57
C GLN A 15 -0.61 5.69 -3.14
N ILE A 16 -1.61 4.82 -3.34
CA ILE A 16 -1.40 3.51 -3.96
C ILE A 16 -0.94 3.67 -5.41
N ARG A 17 -1.58 4.54 -6.20
CA ARG A 17 -1.13 4.83 -7.59
C ARG A 17 0.31 5.34 -7.61
N CYS A 18 0.68 6.27 -6.73
CA CYS A 18 2.06 6.75 -6.61
C CYS A 18 3.05 5.64 -6.22
N ALA A 19 2.67 4.74 -5.31
CA ALA A 19 3.50 3.58 -4.96
C ALA A 19 3.66 2.63 -6.15
N THR A 20 2.58 2.29 -6.85
CA THR A 20 2.61 1.46 -8.07
C THR A 20 3.53 2.06 -9.13
N ALA A 21 3.45 3.38 -9.37
CA ALA A 21 4.27 4.06 -10.36
C ALA A 21 5.77 3.97 -10.01
N ARG A 22 6.12 4.15 -8.74
CA ARG A 22 7.51 4.01 -8.26
C ARG A 22 8.02 2.57 -8.38
N CYS A 23 7.19 1.58 -8.08
CA CYS A 23 7.56 0.17 -8.30
C CYS A 23 7.84 -0.10 -9.78
N LEU A 24 6.99 0.38 -10.69
CA LEU A 24 7.21 0.22 -12.14
C LEU A 24 8.50 0.92 -12.60
N ALA A 25 8.77 2.13 -12.12
CA ALA A 25 10.00 2.85 -12.44
C ALA A 25 11.25 2.11 -11.91
N GLN A 26 11.20 1.56 -10.69
CA GLN A 26 12.28 0.77 -10.11
C GLN A 26 12.55 -0.53 -10.88
N LEU A 27 11.52 -1.10 -11.49
CA LEU A 27 11.63 -2.25 -12.39
C LEU A 27 12.14 -1.87 -13.80
N GLY A 28 12.34 -0.59 -14.09
CA GLY A 28 12.86 -0.09 -15.37
C GLY A 28 11.80 0.22 -16.43
N PHE A 29 10.51 0.21 -16.07
CA PHE A 29 9.46 0.62 -17.01
C PHE A 29 9.49 2.14 -17.21
N THR A 30 9.70 2.58 -18.45
CA THR A 30 9.64 4.00 -18.84
C THR A 30 8.23 4.46 -19.19
N GLN A 31 7.38 3.54 -19.64
CA GLN A 31 5.97 3.77 -19.98
C GLN A 31 5.13 2.55 -19.61
N THR A 32 3.86 2.79 -19.30
CA THR A 32 2.86 1.74 -19.08
C THR A 32 1.51 2.19 -19.61
N SER A 33 0.69 1.25 -20.05
CA SER A 33 -0.72 1.52 -20.34
C SER A 33 -1.43 2.03 -19.08
N SER A 34 -2.24 3.07 -19.23
CA SER A 34 -3.06 3.62 -18.13
C SER A 34 -4.01 2.59 -17.55
N VAL A 35 -4.59 1.74 -18.41
CA VAL A 35 -5.50 0.66 -18.01
C VAL A 35 -4.78 -0.37 -17.14
N CYS A 36 -3.58 -0.79 -17.54
CA CYS A 36 -2.78 -1.75 -16.76
C CYS A 36 -2.32 -1.14 -15.43
N PHE A 37 -1.94 0.13 -15.43
CA PHE A 37 -1.53 0.86 -14.23
C PHE A 37 -2.67 1.00 -13.21
N ASP A 38 -3.86 1.33 -13.68
CA ASP A 38 -5.05 1.45 -12.84
C ASP A 38 -5.47 0.08 -12.30
N ALA A 39 -5.45 -0.95 -13.14
CA ALA A 39 -5.72 -2.33 -12.70
C ALA A 39 -4.74 -2.81 -11.62
N LEU A 40 -3.43 -2.58 -11.80
CA LEU A 40 -2.42 -2.92 -10.78
C LEU A 40 -2.65 -2.18 -9.46
N SER A 41 -3.02 -0.89 -9.55
CA SER A 41 -3.32 -0.08 -8.37
C SER A 41 -4.58 -0.55 -7.64
N ASP A 42 -5.63 -0.94 -8.37
CA ASP A 42 -6.85 -1.51 -7.80
C ASP A 42 -6.61 -2.89 -7.17
N ILE A 43 -5.85 -3.76 -7.84
CA ILE A 43 -5.43 -5.06 -7.30
C ILE A 43 -4.65 -4.87 -5.99
N MET A 44 -3.68 -3.94 -5.96
CA MET A 44 -2.91 -3.63 -4.76
C MET A 44 -3.83 -3.16 -3.61
N MET A 45 -4.83 -2.33 -3.91
CA MET A 45 -5.82 -1.90 -2.92
C MET A 45 -6.63 -3.06 -2.35
N LEU A 46 -7.11 -3.94 -3.21
CA LEU A 46 -7.88 -5.13 -2.81
C LEU A 46 -7.02 -6.07 -1.97
N TYR A 47 -5.75 -6.24 -2.34
CA TYR A 47 -4.79 -7.04 -1.60
C TYR A 47 -4.56 -6.50 -0.18
N LEU A 48 -4.32 -5.20 -0.03
CA LEU A 48 -4.16 -4.56 1.28
C LEU A 48 -5.42 -4.62 2.14
N LYS A 49 -6.60 -4.46 1.53
CA LYS A 49 -7.88 -4.65 2.24
C LYS A 49 -8.02 -6.07 2.77
N LYS A 50 -7.75 -7.08 1.93
CA LYS A 50 -7.78 -8.49 2.31
C LYS A 50 -6.81 -8.77 3.46
N PHE A 51 -5.57 -8.27 3.35
CA PHE A 51 -4.57 -8.39 4.39
C PHE A 51 -5.05 -7.79 5.73
N SER A 52 -5.57 -6.56 5.70
CA SER A 52 -6.12 -5.91 6.89
C SER A 52 -7.25 -6.73 7.53
N SER A 53 -8.16 -7.29 6.73
CA SER A 53 -9.23 -8.16 7.22
C SER A 53 -8.69 -9.45 7.84
N CYS A 54 -7.66 -10.07 7.26
CA CYS A 54 -7.01 -11.25 7.84
C CYS A 54 -6.35 -10.94 9.18
N VAL A 55 -5.63 -9.81 9.29
CA VAL A 55 -5.02 -9.38 10.56
C VAL A 55 -6.11 -9.14 11.61
N GLN A 56 -7.16 -8.40 11.25
CA GLN A 56 -8.28 -8.12 12.15
C GLN A 56 -8.93 -9.41 12.67
N TYR A 57 -9.16 -10.38 11.78
CA TYR A 57 -9.69 -11.69 12.16
C TYR A 57 -8.83 -12.39 13.24
N TYR A 58 -7.51 -12.43 13.08
CA TYR A 58 -6.62 -13.04 14.08
C TYR A 58 -6.54 -12.26 15.40
N VAL A 59 -6.69 -10.95 15.35
CA VAL A 59 -6.75 -10.07 16.53
C VAL A 59 -8.01 -10.35 17.34
N GLU A 60 -9.17 -10.39 16.68
CA GLU A 60 -10.47 -10.65 17.28
C GLU A 60 -10.56 -12.07 17.88
N GLN A 61 -9.99 -13.07 17.21
CA GLN A 61 -9.88 -14.44 17.74
C GLN A 61 -9.12 -14.53 19.08
N ARG A 62 -8.31 -13.53 19.40
CA ARG A 62 -7.54 -13.46 20.65
C ARG A 62 -8.14 -12.48 21.66
N GLY A 63 -9.33 -11.96 21.40
CA GLY A 63 -10.01 -10.98 22.25
C GLY A 63 -9.27 -9.66 22.37
N ARG A 64 -8.32 -9.37 21.46
CA ARG A 64 -7.56 -8.13 21.45
C ARG A 64 -8.21 -7.14 20.50
N THR A 65 -7.89 -5.87 20.68
CA THR A 65 -8.27 -4.77 19.76
C THR A 65 -7.07 -4.24 18.98
N THR A 66 -5.86 -4.56 19.43
CA THR A 66 -4.60 -4.12 18.81
C THR A 66 -3.84 -5.29 18.20
N PRO A 67 -3.37 -5.16 16.95
CA PRO A 67 -2.57 -6.19 16.30
C PRO A 67 -1.18 -6.29 16.92
N CYS A 68 -0.66 -7.51 17.02
CA CYS A 68 0.73 -7.77 17.35
C CYS A 68 1.43 -8.47 16.18
N LEU A 69 2.75 -8.60 16.25
CA LEU A 69 3.56 -9.18 15.17
C LEU A 69 3.11 -10.61 14.80
N THR A 70 2.60 -11.39 15.76
CA THR A 70 2.13 -12.75 15.49
C THR A 70 0.87 -12.80 14.63
N ASP A 71 -0.02 -11.80 14.71
CA ASP A 71 -1.23 -11.72 13.88
C ASP A 71 -0.86 -11.39 12.44
N VAL A 72 0.07 -10.45 12.28
CA VAL A 72 0.66 -10.08 10.98
C VAL A 72 1.35 -11.28 10.35
N LYS A 73 2.17 -12.01 11.12
CA LYS A 73 2.83 -13.23 10.67
C LYS A 73 1.83 -14.27 10.17
N ARG A 74 0.76 -14.53 10.92
CA ARG A 74 -0.30 -15.47 10.51
C ARG A 74 -1.05 -15.01 9.26
N ALA A 75 -1.32 -13.71 9.14
CA ALA A 75 -1.95 -13.15 7.95
C ALA A 75 -1.05 -13.30 6.71
N LEU A 76 0.26 -13.07 6.83
CA LEU A 76 1.22 -13.31 5.75
C LEU A 76 1.29 -14.79 5.38
N ASP A 77 1.37 -15.69 6.36
CA ASP A 77 1.40 -17.13 6.13
C ASP A 77 0.10 -17.60 5.44
N TYR A 78 -1.08 -17.08 5.85
CA TYR A 78 -2.38 -17.35 5.19
C TYR A 78 -2.43 -16.82 3.75
N MET A 79 -1.87 -15.64 3.51
CA MET A 79 -1.77 -15.04 2.17
C MET A 79 -0.63 -15.61 1.33
N ARG A 80 0.07 -16.63 1.83
CA ARG A 80 1.20 -17.33 1.16
C ARG A 80 2.33 -16.38 0.76
N VAL A 81 2.64 -15.41 1.61
CA VAL A 81 3.80 -14.52 1.43
C VAL A 81 5.01 -15.11 2.14
N SER A 82 6.07 -15.39 1.39
CA SER A 82 7.33 -15.87 1.96
C SER A 82 8.02 -14.77 2.76
N ARG A 83 8.11 -14.96 4.08
CA ARG A 83 8.83 -14.03 4.97
C ARG A 83 10.33 -13.99 4.68
N HIS A 84 10.89 -15.10 4.17
CA HIS A 84 12.29 -15.15 3.78
C HIS A 84 12.55 -14.28 2.55
N GLU A 85 11.72 -14.41 1.50
CA GLU A 85 11.83 -13.57 0.31
C GLU A 85 11.57 -12.10 0.63
N LEU A 86 10.62 -11.81 1.53
CA LEU A 86 10.37 -10.44 1.98
C LEU A 86 11.60 -9.83 2.64
N TYR A 87 12.30 -10.61 3.48
CA TYR A 87 13.54 -10.17 4.11
C TYR A 87 14.63 -9.90 3.07
N GLU A 88 14.82 -10.80 2.10
CA GLU A 88 15.81 -10.59 1.02
C GLU A 88 15.45 -9.41 0.13
N TYR A 89 14.16 -9.23 -0.19
CA TYR A 89 13.66 -8.08 -0.94
C TYR A 89 13.96 -6.76 -0.22
N MET A 90 13.71 -6.70 1.09
CA MET A 90 14.00 -5.50 1.90
C MET A 90 15.48 -5.11 1.91
N ARG A 91 16.40 -6.07 1.70
CA ARG A 91 17.84 -5.78 1.59
C ARG A 91 18.23 -5.15 0.25
N GLN A 92 17.46 -5.45 -0.81
CA GLN A 92 17.75 -5.01 -2.17
C GLN A 92 17.05 -3.69 -2.52
N VAL A 93 15.89 -3.46 -1.92
CA VAL A 93 15.05 -2.30 -2.22
C VAL A 93 15.60 -1.09 -1.48
N ARG A 94 16.03 -0.08 -2.24
CA ARG A 94 16.36 1.22 -1.65
C ARG A 94 15.09 1.78 -0.98
N PRO A 95 15.21 2.42 0.19
CA PRO A 95 14.07 3.10 0.80
C PRO A 95 13.44 4.02 -0.24
N MET A 96 12.14 3.86 -0.50
CA MET A 96 11.43 4.81 -1.35
C MET A 96 11.51 6.18 -0.66
N GLU A 97 12.02 7.19 -1.39
CA GLU A 97 12.01 8.55 -0.88
C GLU A 97 10.58 8.92 -0.47
N PRO A 98 10.42 9.58 0.69
CA PRO A 98 9.11 10.00 1.15
C PRO A 98 8.48 10.88 0.06
N VAL A 99 7.20 10.65 -0.22
CA VAL A 99 6.42 11.58 -1.05
C VAL A 99 6.37 12.89 -0.26
N LEU A 100 7.26 13.83 -0.57
CA LEU A 100 7.16 15.19 -0.07
C LEU A 100 5.73 15.66 -0.40
N PRO A 101 4.96 16.15 0.58
CA PRO A 101 3.69 16.78 0.25
C PRO A 101 4.02 17.88 -0.74
N VAL A 102 3.45 17.81 -1.95
CA VAL A 102 3.44 18.94 -2.87
C VAL A 102 2.84 20.10 -2.07
N LEU A 103 3.70 21.04 -1.67
CA LEU A 103 3.33 22.24 -0.96
C LEU A 103 2.20 22.91 -1.75
N PRO A 104 1.06 23.27 -1.12
CA PRO A 104 -0.07 23.87 -1.82
C PRO A 104 0.20 25.30 -2.36
N PHE A 105 1.46 25.73 -2.42
CA PHE A 105 1.84 27.10 -2.78
C PHE A 105 2.11 27.33 -4.27
N LEU A 106 2.14 26.28 -5.12
CA LEU A 106 2.43 26.44 -6.55
C LEU A 106 1.19 26.68 -7.44
N ILE A 107 0.04 27.08 -6.86
CA ILE A 107 -1.18 27.45 -7.61
C ILE A 107 -1.42 28.98 -7.62
N ILE A 108 -0.59 29.80 -6.96
CA ILE A 108 -0.80 31.26 -6.89
C ILE A 108 0.06 32.05 -7.91
N LEU A 109 0.80 31.40 -8.81
CA LEU A 109 1.73 32.14 -9.71
C LEU A 109 1.78 31.66 -11.18
N LEU A 110 0.67 31.12 -11.69
CA LEU A 110 0.37 31.01 -13.12
C LEU A 110 -1.11 31.33 -13.34
#